data_AF-A0A0C2YUM9-F1
#
_entry.id   AF-A0A0C2YUM9-F1
#
_cell.length_a   1.000
_cell.length_b   1.000
_cell.length_c   1.000
_cell.angle_alpha   90.00
_cell.angle_beta   90.00
_cell.angle_gamma   90.00
#
_symmetry.space_group_name_H-M   'P 1'
#
loop_
_entity.id
_entity.type
_entity.pdbx_description
1 polymer ?
#
loop_
_entity_poly.entity_id
_entity_poly.type
_entity_poly.pdbx_seq_one_letter_code
_entity_poly.pdbx_strand_id
1 'polypeptide(L)'
;MSATSPASKTGEEEPSELKKFREEWLSELRRRKANTIGSGSNDIHVSSNLPSTPTYFGTSHVEVSTSPGPSRPLPTTHPALSRGEILPQSYTSTLENALSFYRQAVEHEQRSDLDQALQLYRQAFRLDDNVDRAYRREQMLQSILREQQAAVSPKHVRSSTDKDVERLSSGLKDVNIEPKAFVTGTKTLANFLEGIPATVSFEPENENEPVLLNALPNELLLLIVGKMDPTSIERFASVCKKARVLTLDRQIWRTLVVKTYRPPQIADYDSMVPIIQRCALDYRRVYIEQPRVRLDGVYIATCHYVRPGLSENSWVNVSHLITYHRYLRFFPNGQVLSLLANEEHSPQQVIPLLKYTLRMKGLFLGHWKLIGTTVHLSDLVDASGRFELPLPGDNNVSTPPTHPTSSSTLASGSARARYVFAMALTLRSRPLGRWNKMDIESYDSVNIETGDVNPVALKHERPFWFSKVRSYTV
;
A
#
# COMPACT_ATOMS: atom_id res chain seq x y z
N MET A 1 -35.48 -38.08 60.69
CA MET A 1 -35.31 -39.44 60.14
C MET A 1 -36.53 -39.76 59.29
N SER A 2 -36.26 -40.10 58.03
CA SER A 2 -37.11 -40.82 57.06
C SER A 2 -38.45 -40.20 56.63
N ALA A 3 -38.42 -39.57 55.46
CA ALA A 3 -39.59 -39.46 54.58
C ALA A 3 -39.16 -39.24 53.10
N THR A 4 -39.42 -40.27 52.30
CA THR A 4 -40.03 -40.18 50.95
C THR A 4 -39.18 -39.69 49.75
N SER A 5 -38.80 -40.62 48.87
CA SER A 5 -38.48 -40.38 47.46
C SER A 5 -39.71 -39.84 46.69
N PRO A 6 -39.50 -39.09 45.60
CA PRO A 6 -40.24 -39.41 44.40
C PRO A 6 -39.43 -39.34 43.09
N ALA A 7 -39.57 -40.43 42.33
CA ALA A 7 -39.92 -40.51 40.92
C ALA A 7 -39.31 -39.52 39.89
N SER A 8 -38.60 -40.14 38.95
CA SER A 8 -38.36 -39.73 37.56
C SER A 8 -39.59 -39.15 36.84
N LYS A 9 -39.40 -38.00 36.18
CA LYS A 9 -40.19 -37.59 35.01
C LYS A 9 -39.26 -37.07 33.91
N THR A 10 -39.07 -37.92 32.90
CA THR A 10 -38.63 -37.60 31.55
C THR A 10 -39.76 -36.89 30.80
N GLY A 11 -39.41 -35.85 30.04
CA GLY A 11 -40.27 -35.26 29.01
C GLY A 11 -40.53 -33.77 29.18
N GLU A 12 -39.50 -32.93 29.12
CA GLU A 12 -39.70 -31.51 28.84
C GLU A 12 -39.88 -31.35 27.32
N GLU A 13 -41.13 -31.13 26.92
CA GLU A 13 -41.50 -30.74 25.57
C GLU A 13 -40.74 -29.45 25.21
N GLU A 14 -39.97 -29.48 24.11
CA GLU A 14 -39.32 -28.27 23.59
C GLU A 14 -40.36 -27.15 23.44
N PRO A 15 -40.07 -25.92 23.92
CA PRO A 15 -40.99 -24.80 23.87
C PRO A 15 -41.41 -24.57 22.42
N SER A 16 -42.72 -24.41 22.20
CA SER A 16 -43.37 -24.28 20.89
C SER A 16 -42.77 -23.19 20.00
N GLU A 17 -42.11 -22.19 20.61
CA GLU A 17 -41.34 -21.14 19.94
C GLU A 17 -40.07 -21.67 19.25
N LEU A 18 -39.36 -22.63 19.84
CA LEU A 18 -38.18 -23.26 19.22
C LEU A 18 -38.57 -24.14 18.02
N LYS A 19 -39.74 -24.79 18.07
CA LYS A 19 -40.27 -25.54 16.92
C LYS A 19 -40.62 -24.62 15.76
N LYS A 20 -41.31 -23.50 16.04
CA LYS A 20 -41.61 -22.46 15.03
C LYS A 20 -40.33 -21.86 14.44
N PHE A 21 -39.34 -21.55 15.27
CA PHE A 21 -38.07 -21.01 14.81
C PHE A 21 -37.31 -21.99 13.90
N ARG A 22 -37.29 -23.29 14.25
CA ARG A 22 -36.69 -24.32 13.40
C ARG A 22 -37.42 -24.46 12.06
N GLU A 23 -38.75 -24.41 12.06
CA GLU A 23 -39.56 -24.47 10.84
C GLU A 23 -39.35 -23.25 9.93
N GLU A 24 -39.29 -22.04 10.50
CA GLU A 24 -38.98 -20.81 9.76
C GLU A 24 -37.56 -20.86 9.17
N TRP A 25 -36.58 -21.33 9.94
CA TRP A 25 -35.20 -21.47 9.49
C TRP A 25 -35.05 -22.53 8.39
N LEU A 26 -35.73 -23.68 8.51
CA LEU A 26 -35.79 -24.71 7.47
C LEU A 26 -36.45 -24.20 6.18
N SER A 27 -37.48 -23.37 6.30
CA SER A 27 -38.17 -22.75 5.16
C SER A 27 -37.27 -21.73 4.45
N GLU A 28 -36.52 -20.93 5.20
CA GLU A 28 -35.54 -19.99 4.67
C GLU A 28 -34.38 -20.70 3.95
N LEU A 29 -33.87 -21.81 4.50
CA LEU A 29 -32.86 -22.64 3.82
C LEU A 29 -33.39 -23.25 2.52
N ARG A 30 -34.65 -23.71 2.49
CA ARG A 30 -35.29 -24.21 1.26
C ARG A 30 -35.45 -23.10 0.22
N ARG A 31 -35.82 -21.89 0.62
CA ARG A 31 -35.90 -20.70 -0.26
C ARG A 31 -34.55 -20.36 -0.87
N ARG A 32 -33.48 -20.41 -0.05
CA ARG A 32 -32.10 -20.13 -0.48
C ARG A 32 -31.56 -21.20 -1.43
N LYS A 33 -31.90 -22.47 -1.17
CA LYS A 33 -31.57 -23.60 -2.06
C LYS A 33 -32.31 -23.51 -3.39
N ALA A 34 -33.60 -23.13 -3.39
CA ALA A 34 -34.37 -22.90 -4.61
C ALA A 34 -33.81 -21.76 -5.46
N ASN A 35 -33.38 -20.65 -4.83
CA ASN A 35 -32.70 -19.54 -5.52
C ASN A 35 -31.33 -19.92 -6.11
N THR A 36 -30.69 -20.98 -5.61
CA THR A 36 -29.39 -21.45 -6.10
C THR A 36 -29.54 -22.42 -7.28
N ILE A 37 -30.73 -22.96 -7.52
CA ILE A 37 -31.02 -23.94 -8.58
C ILE A 37 -31.55 -23.24 -9.87
N GLY A 38 -31.86 -21.94 -9.83
CA GLY A 38 -32.39 -21.17 -10.97
C GLY A 38 -31.35 -20.48 -11.88
N SER A 39 -30.05 -20.68 -11.69
CA SER A 39 -29.00 -20.16 -12.57
C SER A 39 -28.09 -21.31 -12.99
N GLY A 40 -28.11 -21.64 -14.29
CA GLY A 40 -27.74 -22.94 -14.84
C GLY A 40 -26.26 -23.35 -14.78
N SER A 41 -26.09 -24.66 -14.58
CA SER A 41 -25.31 -25.63 -15.40
C SER A 41 -23.91 -25.25 -15.92
N ASN A 42 -22.87 -25.88 -15.35
CA ASN A 42 -22.08 -26.93 -16.03
C ASN A 42 -21.09 -27.63 -15.06
N ASP A 43 -21.36 -28.92 -14.82
CA ASP A 43 -20.51 -30.11 -14.58
C ASP A 43 -19.27 -30.09 -13.65
N ILE A 44 -19.53 -30.50 -12.40
CA ILE A 44 -19.03 -31.67 -11.62
C ILE A 44 -17.73 -32.39 -12.06
N HIS A 45 -16.76 -32.46 -11.14
CA HIS A 45 -16.32 -33.73 -10.52
C HIS A 45 -15.65 -33.49 -9.15
N VAL A 46 -16.36 -33.85 -8.07
CA VAL A 46 -15.81 -34.01 -6.71
C VAL A 46 -16.25 -35.37 -6.19
N SER A 47 -15.30 -36.24 -5.91
CA SER A 47 -15.52 -37.49 -5.17
C SER A 47 -15.20 -37.27 -3.70
N SER A 48 -16.07 -37.82 -2.86
CA SER A 48 -16.03 -37.90 -1.40
C SER A 48 -14.94 -38.84 -0.88
N ASN A 49 -14.36 -38.55 0.29
CA ASN A 49 -14.47 -39.42 1.49
C ASN A 49 -13.72 -38.85 2.71
N LEU A 50 -14.28 -39.16 3.88
CA LEU A 50 -13.87 -38.79 5.24
C LEU A 50 -12.69 -39.65 5.78
N PRO A 51 -12.17 -39.40 7.00
CA PRO A 51 -10.73 -39.39 7.31
C PRO A 51 -10.17 -40.71 7.85
N SER A 52 -8.84 -40.86 7.76
CA SER A 52 -8.05 -41.82 8.56
C SER A 52 -6.67 -41.23 8.89
N THR A 53 -6.27 -41.39 10.14
CA THR A 53 -5.04 -40.92 10.80
C THR A 53 -3.81 -41.82 10.49
N PRO A 54 -2.58 -41.47 10.93
CA PRO A 54 -1.40 -41.38 10.06
C PRO A 54 -0.45 -42.58 10.10
N THR A 55 0.36 -42.76 9.05
CA THR A 55 1.66 -43.44 9.13
C THR A 55 2.65 -42.88 8.10
N TYR A 56 3.91 -42.92 8.51
CA TYR A 56 5.13 -42.31 7.98
C TYR A 56 5.63 -42.78 6.58
N PHE A 57 6.51 -41.92 6.02
CA PHE A 57 7.50 -42.10 4.94
C PHE A 57 7.01 -42.24 3.49
N GLY A 58 7.45 -41.29 2.64
CA GLY A 58 7.35 -41.36 1.19
C GLY A 58 7.77 -40.06 0.51
N THR A 59 9.05 -39.98 0.14
CA THR A 59 9.62 -39.01 -0.81
C THR A 59 8.78 -38.95 -2.09
N SER A 60 8.40 -37.74 -2.54
CA SER A 60 7.69 -37.56 -3.82
C SER A 60 8.38 -36.52 -4.69
N HIS A 61 8.74 -36.97 -5.87
CA HIS A 61 9.11 -36.20 -7.05
C HIS A 61 8.13 -35.05 -7.31
N VAL A 62 8.65 -33.88 -7.67
CA VAL A 62 7.86 -32.78 -8.24
C VAL A 62 8.00 -32.82 -9.75
N GLU A 63 6.93 -33.22 -10.44
CA GLU A 63 6.75 -32.98 -11.87
C GLU A 63 6.49 -31.48 -12.09
N VAL A 64 7.35 -30.82 -12.86
CA VAL A 64 7.16 -29.43 -13.27
C VAL A 64 6.38 -29.42 -14.58
N SER A 65 5.10 -29.06 -14.49
CA SER A 65 4.27 -28.73 -15.65
C SER A 65 4.54 -27.29 -16.08
N THR A 66 5.17 -27.10 -17.24
CA THR A 66 5.23 -25.82 -17.94
C THR A 66 3.94 -25.58 -18.73
N SER A 67 3.10 -24.67 -18.25
CA SER A 67 2.10 -23.99 -19.07
C SER A 67 2.22 -22.48 -18.92
N PRO A 68 2.10 -21.69 -20.01
CA PRO A 68 2.33 -20.25 -19.97
C PRO A 68 1.09 -19.52 -19.45
N GLY A 69 1.11 -19.16 -18.17
CA GLY A 69 0.15 -18.23 -17.54
C GLY A 69 0.63 -16.77 -17.60
N PRO A 70 -0.29 -15.79 -17.45
CA PRO A 70 -0.04 -14.38 -17.76
C PRO A 70 1.05 -13.76 -16.88
N SER A 71 1.96 -13.03 -17.52
CA SER A 71 3.13 -12.37 -16.94
C SER A 71 2.79 -11.45 -15.77
N ARG A 72 3.26 -11.81 -14.57
CA ARG A 72 3.33 -10.93 -13.41
C ARG A 72 4.37 -9.84 -13.68
N PRO A 73 4.09 -8.54 -13.48
CA PRO A 73 5.09 -7.50 -13.66
C PRO A 73 6.19 -7.66 -12.60
N LEU A 74 7.43 -7.86 -13.06
CA LEU A 74 8.63 -8.01 -12.24
C LEU A 74 9.15 -6.62 -11.80
N PRO A 75 9.86 -6.54 -10.66
CA PRO A 75 10.40 -5.28 -10.16
C PRO A 75 11.44 -4.69 -11.13
N THR A 76 11.26 -3.41 -11.49
CA THR A 76 12.09 -2.65 -12.46
C THR A 76 13.50 -2.32 -11.99
N THR A 77 13.86 -2.63 -10.73
CA THR A 77 15.18 -2.37 -10.15
C THR A 77 15.53 -3.45 -9.14
N HIS A 78 16.66 -4.13 -9.34
CA HIS A 78 17.22 -5.15 -8.45
C HIS A 78 18.60 -4.70 -7.95
N PRO A 79 18.94 -4.84 -6.65
CA PRO A 79 20.20 -4.34 -6.07
C PRO A 79 21.48 -4.98 -6.64
N ALA A 80 21.36 -6.12 -7.35
CA ALA A 80 22.48 -6.77 -8.05
C ALA A 80 22.77 -6.19 -9.46
N LEU A 81 22.00 -5.19 -9.92
CA LEU A 81 22.19 -4.51 -11.20
C LEU A 81 22.63 -3.07 -10.91
N SER A 82 23.86 -2.72 -11.32
CA SER A 82 24.37 -1.35 -11.22
C SER A 82 24.83 -0.90 -12.60
N ARG A 83 24.30 0.24 -13.06
CA ARG A 83 24.75 0.91 -14.29
C ARG A 83 24.70 0.07 -15.57
N GLY A 84 23.76 -0.88 -15.66
CA GLY A 84 23.58 -1.72 -16.86
C GLY A 84 24.48 -2.96 -16.91
N GLU A 85 25.20 -3.26 -15.82
CA GLU A 85 26.01 -4.47 -15.68
C GLU A 85 25.56 -5.27 -14.44
N ILE A 86 25.63 -6.61 -14.54
CA ILE A 86 25.45 -7.51 -13.40
C ILE A 86 26.72 -7.40 -12.55
N LEU A 87 26.61 -6.98 -11.29
CA LEU A 87 27.76 -6.93 -10.40
C LEU A 87 28.36 -8.34 -10.26
N PRO A 88 29.67 -8.54 -10.49
CA PRO A 88 30.29 -9.84 -10.31
C PRO A 88 30.19 -10.24 -8.85
N GLN A 89 29.38 -11.26 -8.55
CA GLN A 89 29.44 -11.92 -7.25
C GLN A 89 30.72 -12.74 -7.22
N SER A 90 31.46 -12.68 -6.10
CA SER A 90 32.58 -13.57 -5.87
C SER A 90 32.03 -14.96 -5.59
N TYR A 91 31.76 -15.73 -6.64
CA TYR A 91 31.40 -17.13 -6.52
C TYR A 91 32.63 -17.92 -6.06
N THR A 92 32.41 -19.01 -5.32
CA THR A 92 33.46 -20.00 -5.13
C THR A 92 33.74 -20.66 -6.48
N SER A 93 35.01 -20.99 -6.78
CA SER A 93 35.37 -21.66 -8.05
C SER A 93 34.56 -22.95 -8.29
N THR A 94 34.11 -23.61 -7.21
CA THR A 94 33.23 -24.78 -7.27
C THR A 94 31.82 -24.45 -7.79
N LEU A 95 31.26 -23.31 -7.38
CA LEU A 95 29.92 -22.86 -7.79
C LEU A 95 29.91 -22.36 -9.24
N GLU A 96 30.97 -21.70 -9.70
CA GLU A 96 31.11 -21.31 -11.12
C GLU A 96 31.15 -22.53 -12.04
N ASN A 97 31.93 -23.55 -11.65
CA ASN A 97 31.99 -24.81 -12.37
C ASN A 97 30.62 -25.50 -12.38
N ALA A 98 29.92 -25.56 -11.24
CA ALA A 98 28.59 -26.15 -11.14
C ALA A 98 27.54 -25.43 -12.02
N LEU A 99 27.57 -24.09 -12.04
CA LEU A 99 26.72 -23.26 -12.91
C LEU A 99 27.00 -23.49 -14.40
N SER A 100 28.26 -23.69 -14.78
CA SER A 100 28.63 -23.97 -16.18
C SER A 100 28.05 -25.30 -16.67
N PHE A 101 28.10 -26.37 -15.86
CA PHE A 101 27.51 -27.67 -16.18
C PHE A 101 25.98 -27.58 -16.24
N TYR A 102 25.35 -26.81 -15.35
CA TYR A 102 23.91 -26.59 -15.36
C TYR A 102 23.43 -25.83 -16.61
N ARG A 103 24.19 -24.83 -17.07
CA ARG A 103 23.88 -24.09 -18.31
C ARG A 103 23.94 -24.99 -19.55
N GLN A 104 24.96 -25.85 -19.63
CA GLN A 104 25.08 -26.85 -20.71
C GLN A 104 23.93 -27.86 -20.65
N ALA A 105 23.53 -28.30 -19.46
CA ALA A 105 22.39 -29.21 -19.30
C ALA A 105 21.10 -28.62 -19.86
N VAL A 106 20.80 -27.36 -19.56
CA VAL A 106 19.62 -26.63 -20.07
C VAL A 106 19.67 -26.47 -21.59
N GLU A 107 20.86 -26.26 -22.17
CA GLU A 107 21.03 -26.15 -23.63
C GLU A 107 20.75 -27.48 -24.35
N HIS A 108 21.22 -28.60 -23.78
CA HIS A 108 20.91 -29.94 -24.29
C HIS A 108 19.43 -30.30 -24.12
N GLU A 109 18.80 -29.88 -23.01
CA GLU A 109 17.35 -30.01 -22.81
C GLU A 109 16.55 -29.24 -23.87
N GLN A 110 16.96 -28.01 -24.20
CA GLN A 110 16.34 -27.22 -25.27
C GLN A 110 16.53 -27.85 -26.66
N ARG A 111 17.62 -28.59 -26.87
CA ARG A 111 17.89 -29.35 -28.10
C ARG A 111 17.23 -30.74 -28.12
N SER A 112 16.46 -31.09 -27.09
CA SER A 112 15.84 -32.41 -26.89
C SER A 112 16.82 -33.58 -26.70
N ASP A 113 18.08 -33.31 -26.37
CA ASP A 113 19.11 -34.32 -26.05
C ASP A 113 19.08 -34.68 -24.55
N LEU A 114 18.02 -35.38 -24.14
CA LEU A 114 17.71 -35.62 -22.72
C LEU A 114 18.77 -36.46 -21.98
N ASP A 115 19.39 -37.43 -22.64
CA ASP A 115 20.37 -38.33 -22.02
C ASP A 115 21.64 -37.59 -21.58
N GLN A 116 22.13 -36.67 -22.41
CA GLN A 116 23.29 -35.83 -22.08
C GLN A 116 22.92 -34.76 -21.04
N ALA A 117 21.72 -34.18 -21.14
CA ALA A 117 21.22 -33.21 -20.17
C ALA A 117 21.16 -33.79 -18.74
N LEU A 118 20.66 -35.02 -18.58
CA LEU A 118 20.58 -35.70 -17.28
C LEU A 118 21.95 -35.95 -16.65
N GLN A 119 22.96 -36.31 -17.45
CA GLN A 119 24.33 -36.50 -16.95
C GLN A 119 24.92 -35.19 -16.42
N LEU A 120 24.74 -34.11 -17.18
CA LEU A 120 25.22 -32.78 -16.82
C LEU A 120 24.48 -32.21 -15.59
N TYR A 121 23.17 -32.44 -15.47
CA TYR A 121 22.41 -32.07 -14.26
C TYR A 121 22.93 -32.79 -13.02
N ARG A 122 23.15 -34.11 -13.11
CA ARG A 122 23.72 -34.89 -11.99
C ARG A 122 25.09 -34.39 -11.60
N GLN A 123 25.93 -34.01 -12.56
CA GLN A 123 27.25 -33.45 -12.30
C GLN A 123 27.18 -32.08 -11.64
N ALA A 124 26.25 -31.22 -12.07
CA ALA A 124 26.01 -29.91 -11.46
C ALA A 124 25.56 -30.03 -9.99
N PHE A 125 24.52 -30.85 -9.71
CA PHE A 125 24.01 -31.05 -8.34
C PHE A 125 24.99 -31.78 -7.42
N ARG A 126 25.95 -32.53 -7.97
CA ARG A 126 27.02 -33.16 -7.19
C ARG A 126 28.06 -32.15 -6.70
N LEU A 127 28.24 -31.05 -7.44
CA LEU A 127 29.20 -30.00 -7.09
C LEU A 127 28.59 -28.98 -6.11
N ASP A 128 27.32 -28.61 -6.29
CA ASP A 128 26.58 -27.75 -5.36
C ASP A 128 25.09 -28.07 -5.43
N ASP A 129 24.44 -28.11 -4.27
CA ASP A 129 23.02 -28.49 -4.13
C ASP A 129 22.06 -27.33 -4.51
N ASN A 130 22.54 -26.08 -4.52
CA ASN A 130 21.75 -24.86 -4.77
C ASN A 130 21.95 -24.26 -6.18
N VAL A 131 22.52 -25.02 -7.12
CA VAL A 131 22.87 -24.53 -8.47
C VAL A 131 21.64 -24.08 -9.25
N ASP A 132 20.51 -24.74 -9.03
CA ASP A 132 19.22 -24.43 -9.63
C ASP A 132 18.70 -23.04 -9.22
N ARG A 133 18.91 -22.66 -7.96
CA ARG A 133 18.54 -21.33 -7.42
C ARG A 133 19.48 -20.26 -7.96
N ALA A 134 20.77 -20.55 -8.06
CA ALA A 134 21.76 -19.64 -8.63
C ALA A 134 21.50 -19.37 -10.12
N TYR A 135 21.19 -20.41 -10.91
CA TYR A 135 20.86 -20.28 -12.34
C TYR A 135 19.55 -19.50 -12.56
N ARG A 136 18.51 -19.75 -11.76
CA ARG A 136 17.24 -18.99 -11.81
C ARG A 136 17.45 -17.50 -11.51
N ARG A 137 18.33 -17.17 -10.56
CA ARG A 137 18.71 -15.79 -10.25
C ARG A 137 19.43 -15.14 -11.43
N GLU A 138 20.37 -15.84 -12.08
CA GLU A 138 21.08 -15.34 -13.26
C GLU A 138 20.11 -15.04 -14.41
N GLN A 139 19.18 -15.97 -14.72
CA GLN A 139 18.16 -15.75 -15.76
C GLN A 139 17.27 -14.54 -15.46
N MET A 140 16.83 -14.37 -14.21
CA MET A 140 16.02 -13.24 -13.80
C MET A 140 16.77 -11.90 -13.96
N LEU A 141 18.06 -11.86 -13.64
CA LEU A 141 18.88 -10.66 -13.83
C LEU A 141 19.08 -10.36 -15.32
N GLN A 142 19.33 -11.39 -16.13
CA GLN A 142 19.47 -11.24 -17.59
C GLN A 142 18.17 -10.78 -18.26
N SER A 143 16.99 -11.23 -17.80
CA SER A 143 15.71 -10.79 -18.34
C SER A 143 15.43 -9.32 -18.02
N ILE A 144 15.69 -8.88 -16.78
CA ILE A 144 15.57 -7.47 -16.38
C ILE A 144 16.52 -6.59 -17.20
N LEU A 145 17.75 -7.04 -17.46
CA LEU A 145 18.74 -6.31 -18.24
C LEU A 145 18.34 -6.19 -19.73
N ARG A 146 17.76 -7.25 -20.32
CA ARG A 146 17.18 -7.19 -21.67
C ARG A 146 16.00 -6.21 -21.76
N GLU A 147 15.13 -6.19 -20.77
CA GLU A 147 14.00 -5.24 -20.72
C GLU A 147 14.49 -3.79 -20.61
N GLN A 148 15.54 -3.55 -19.82
CA GLN A 148 16.19 -2.23 -19.73
C GLN A 148 16.84 -1.80 -21.04
N GLN A 149 17.49 -2.71 -21.77
CA GLN A 149 18.09 -2.43 -23.08
C GLN A 149 17.04 -2.19 -24.18
N ALA A 150 15.91 -2.93 -24.15
CA ALA A 150 14.81 -2.75 -25.08
C ALA A 150 14.10 -1.39 -24.90
N ALA A 151 14.14 -0.81 -23.69
CA ALA A 151 13.60 0.53 -23.42
C ALA A 151 14.49 1.67 -23.96
N VAL A 152 15.74 1.40 -24.35
CA VAL A 152 16.76 2.42 -24.73
C VAL A 152 16.97 2.52 -26.25
N SER A 153 16.35 1.67 -27.08
CA SER A 153 16.48 1.80 -28.55
C SER A 153 15.77 3.06 -29.09
N PRO A 154 16.45 3.96 -29.82
CA PRO A 154 15.87 5.23 -30.28
C PRO A 154 14.99 5.00 -31.52
N LYS A 155 13.72 5.38 -31.43
CA LYS A 155 12.87 5.53 -32.63
C LYS A 155 13.39 6.73 -33.44
N HIS A 156 13.80 6.42 -34.66
CA HIS A 156 14.35 7.34 -35.65
C HIS A 156 13.33 8.48 -35.95
N VAL A 157 13.62 9.69 -35.47
CA VAL A 157 12.92 10.92 -35.86
C VAL A 157 13.43 11.31 -37.24
N ARG A 158 12.56 11.26 -38.24
CA ARG A 158 12.83 11.87 -39.55
C ARG A 158 12.86 13.39 -39.37
N SER A 159 13.96 14.00 -39.78
CA SER A 159 14.14 15.45 -39.81
C SER A 159 13.12 16.11 -40.76
N SER A 160 12.20 16.89 -40.21
CA SER A 160 11.41 17.85 -40.98
C SER A 160 12.22 19.14 -41.17
N THR A 161 12.42 19.53 -42.43
CA THR A 161 13.01 20.79 -42.85
C THR A 161 12.10 21.98 -42.56
N ASP A 162 12.68 23.19 -42.49
CA ASP A 162 12.13 24.54 -42.18
C ASP A 162 10.79 24.97 -42.83
N LYS A 163 10.14 24.13 -43.65
CA LYS A 163 8.86 24.43 -44.29
C LYS A 163 7.62 24.19 -43.40
N ASP A 164 7.79 23.53 -42.26
CA ASP A 164 6.68 23.23 -41.33
C ASP A 164 6.42 24.36 -40.31
N VAL A 165 7.43 25.19 -40.02
CA VAL A 165 7.31 26.32 -39.09
C VAL A 165 6.48 27.46 -39.69
N GLU A 166 6.58 27.66 -41.01
CA GLU A 166 5.85 28.72 -41.72
C GLU A 166 4.34 28.39 -41.84
N ARG A 167 3.99 27.10 -42.02
CA ARG A 167 2.58 26.65 -42.04
C ARG A 167 1.87 26.75 -40.68
N LEU A 168 2.60 26.58 -39.58
CA LEU A 168 2.07 26.76 -38.22
C LEU A 168 1.80 28.24 -37.92
N SER A 169 2.65 29.15 -38.40
CA SER A 169 2.51 30.60 -38.18
C SER A 169 1.31 31.22 -38.92
N SER A 170 0.93 30.67 -40.07
CA SER A 170 -0.27 31.09 -40.81
C SER A 170 -1.58 30.57 -40.19
N GLY A 171 -1.54 29.49 -39.40
CA GLY A 171 -2.72 28.91 -38.74
C GLY A 171 -3.12 29.57 -37.42
N LEU A 172 -2.29 30.47 -36.87
CA LEU A 172 -2.50 31.14 -35.58
C LEU A 172 -3.34 32.43 -35.67
N LYS A 173 -3.71 32.87 -36.88
CA LYS A 173 -4.50 34.10 -37.07
C LYS A 173 -6.02 33.88 -37.06
N ASP A 174 -6.50 32.64 -37.11
CA ASP A 174 -7.94 32.31 -37.11
C ASP A 174 -8.42 31.50 -35.89
N VAL A 175 -7.62 31.42 -34.81
CA VAL A 175 -8.08 30.80 -33.57
C VAL A 175 -8.74 31.84 -32.67
N ASN A 176 -9.97 32.22 -33.01
CA ASN A 176 -10.89 32.83 -32.04
C ASN A 176 -11.26 31.75 -31.02
N ILE A 177 -10.56 31.72 -29.88
CA ILE A 177 -10.91 30.86 -28.74
C ILE A 177 -12.13 31.49 -28.05
N GLU A 178 -13.30 31.26 -28.64
CA GLU A 178 -14.55 31.26 -27.89
C GLU A 178 -14.44 30.21 -26.77
N PRO A 179 -14.70 30.54 -25.50
CA PRO A 179 -14.70 29.59 -24.42
C PRO A 179 -15.93 28.68 -24.57
N LYS A 180 -15.87 27.69 -25.47
CA LYS A 180 -16.82 26.58 -25.48
C LYS A 180 -16.50 25.69 -24.29
N ALA A 181 -17.02 26.07 -23.13
CA ALA A 181 -17.24 25.16 -22.04
C ALA A 181 -18.04 23.98 -22.61
N PHE A 182 -17.41 22.80 -22.67
CA PHE A 182 -18.09 21.56 -23.00
C PHE A 182 -18.97 21.18 -21.80
N VAL A 183 -20.08 21.89 -21.66
CA VAL A 183 -21.16 21.55 -20.73
C VAL A 183 -22.01 20.53 -21.47
N THR A 184 -21.69 19.23 -21.30
CA THR A 184 -22.68 18.16 -21.50
C THR A 184 -23.67 18.18 -20.33
N GLY A 185 -24.25 19.34 -20.07
CA GLY A 185 -25.24 19.56 -19.03
C GLY A 185 -26.61 19.30 -19.63
N THR A 186 -27.38 18.45 -18.97
CA THR A 186 -28.82 18.34 -19.18
C THR A 186 -29.45 19.74 -19.23
N LYS A 187 -30.49 19.95 -20.06
CA LYS A 187 -31.18 21.25 -20.25
C LYS A 187 -31.51 21.97 -18.92
N THR A 188 -31.66 21.22 -17.84
CA THR A 188 -31.84 21.68 -16.45
C THR A 188 -30.66 22.52 -15.92
N LEU A 189 -29.41 22.14 -16.20
CA LEU A 189 -28.23 22.87 -15.71
C LEU A 189 -28.08 24.21 -16.45
N ALA A 190 -28.36 24.23 -17.76
CA ALA A 190 -28.34 25.45 -18.56
C ALA A 190 -29.37 26.47 -18.05
N ASN A 191 -30.62 26.03 -17.84
CA ASN A 191 -31.67 26.89 -17.28
C ASN A 191 -31.34 27.39 -15.87
N PHE A 192 -30.65 26.58 -15.05
CA PHE A 192 -30.20 27.03 -13.73
C PHE A 192 -29.10 28.10 -13.84
N LEU A 193 -28.14 27.92 -14.75
CA LEU A 193 -27.05 28.88 -14.98
C LEU A 193 -27.58 30.21 -15.52
N GLU A 194 -28.63 30.21 -16.35
CA GLU A 194 -29.32 31.42 -16.82
C GLU A 194 -29.99 32.22 -15.67
N GLY A 195 -30.42 31.54 -14.60
CA GLY A 195 -31.01 32.17 -13.42
C GLY A 195 -29.99 32.68 -12.39
N ILE A 196 -28.68 32.51 -12.62
CA ILE A 196 -27.65 33.04 -11.71
C ILE A 196 -27.35 34.49 -12.10
N PRO A 197 -27.56 35.46 -11.19
CA PRO A 197 -27.21 36.85 -11.48
C PRO A 197 -25.72 36.98 -11.75
N ALA A 198 -25.35 37.82 -12.74
CA ALA A 198 -23.96 38.03 -13.15
C ALA A 198 -23.06 38.55 -12.02
N THR A 199 -23.64 39.22 -11.02
CA THR A 199 -22.95 39.71 -9.83
C THR A 199 -23.49 39.00 -8.60
N VAL A 200 -22.64 38.23 -7.94
CA VAL A 200 -23.00 37.52 -6.70
C VAL A 200 -22.50 38.31 -5.49
N SER A 201 -23.37 38.61 -4.53
CA SER A 201 -23.08 39.30 -3.27
C SER A 201 -23.24 38.35 -2.07
N PHE A 202 -22.78 38.77 -0.88
CA PHE A 202 -23.21 38.11 0.35
C PHE A 202 -24.54 38.74 0.76
N GLU A 203 -25.57 37.92 0.98
CA GLU A 203 -26.89 38.37 1.41
C GLU A 203 -27.09 37.97 2.87
N PRO A 204 -27.68 38.84 3.71
CA PRO A 204 -27.98 38.50 5.08
C PRO A 204 -29.19 37.54 5.13
N GLU A 205 -29.25 36.71 6.16
CA GLU A 205 -30.46 35.93 6.46
C GLU A 205 -31.60 36.85 6.92
N ASN A 206 -31.27 37.88 7.70
CA ASN A 206 -32.17 38.94 8.13
C ASN A 206 -31.92 40.21 7.30
N GLU A 207 -32.87 40.65 6.49
CA GLU A 207 -32.75 41.85 5.64
C GLU A 207 -32.40 43.14 6.43
N ASN A 208 -32.71 43.18 7.72
CA ASN A 208 -32.44 44.31 8.61
C ASN A 208 -30.99 44.36 9.13
N GLU A 209 -30.20 43.32 8.92
CA GLU A 209 -28.82 43.22 9.42
C GLU A 209 -27.78 43.48 8.32
N PRO A 210 -26.72 44.25 8.60
CA PRO A 210 -25.66 44.50 7.62
C PRO A 210 -24.73 43.28 7.48
N VAL A 211 -24.30 43.01 6.24
CA VAL A 211 -23.28 41.99 5.96
C VAL A 211 -21.89 42.60 5.94
N LEU A 212 -21.16 42.48 7.04
CA LEU A 212 -19.80 43.03 7.19
C LEU A 212 -18.79 42.44 6.19
N LEU A 213 -19.02 41.22 5.71
CA LEU A 213 -18.20 40.58 4.68
C LEU A 213 -18.20 41.33 3.33
N ASN A 214 -19.27 42.08 3.03
CA ASN A 214 -19.33 42.91 1.81
C ASN A 214 -18.50 44.20 1.91
N ALA A 215 -18.08 44.61 3.12
CA ALA A 215 -17.20 45.77 3.29
C ALA A 215 -15.76 45.48 2.84
N LEU A 216 -15.39 44.19 2.71
CA LEU A 216 -14.07 43.78 2.28
C LEU A 216 -14.01 43.66 0.74
N PRO A 217 -12.96 44.21 0.09
CA PRO A 217 -12.65 43.91 -1.29
C PRO A 217 -12.44 42.41 -1.52
N ASN A 218 -12.78 41.92 -2.72
CA ASN A 218 -12.67 40.50 -3.06
C ASN A 218 -11.24 39.99 -2.95
N GLU A 219 -10.24 40.84 -3.22
CA GLU A 219 -8.82 40.51 -3.12
C GLU A 219 -8.43 40.16 -1.68
N LEU A 220 -8.96 40.90 -0.70
CA LEU A 220 -8.72 40.59 0.71
C LEU A 220 -9.42 39.28 1.11
N LEU A 221 -10.64 39.05 0.62
CA LEU A 221 -11.35 37.79 0.86
C LEU A 221 -10.57 36.60 0.29
N LEU A 222 -10.04 36.71 -0.94
CA LEU A 222 -9.22 35.67 -1.55
C LEU A 222 -7.94 35.40 -0.74
N LEU A 223 -7.28 36.45 -0.23
CA LEU A 223 -6.12 36.30 0.65
C LEU A 223 -6.48 35.59 1.96
N ILE A 224 -7.61 35.93 2.59
CA ILE A 224 -8.08 35.30 3.82
C ILE A 224 -8.40 33.82 3.55
N VAL A 225 -9.18 33.50 2.51
CA VAL A 225 -9.51 32.12 2.11
C VAL A 225 -8.25 31.32 1.77
N GLY A 226 -7.27 31.94 1.11
CA GLY A 226 -5.99 31.33 0.76
C GLY A 226 -5.12 30.91 1.96
N LYS A 227 -5.42 31.40 3.18
CA LYS A 227 -4.75 30.99 4.42
C LYS A 227 -5.49 29.89 5.19
N MET A 228 -6.73 29.58 4.80
CA MET A 228 -7.54 28.56 5.47
C MET A 228 -7.10 27.14 5.11
N ASP A 229 -7.42 26.18 5.97
CA ASP A 229 -7.23 24.76 5.62
C ASP A 229 -8.26 24.31 4.57
N PRO A 230 -7.96 23.29 3.76
CA PRO A 230 -8.85 22.82 2.70
C PRO A 230 -10.25 22.42 3.18
N THR A 231 -10.38 21.96 4.43
CA THR A 231 -11.69 21.61 5.00
C THR A 231 -12.51 22.87 5.28
N SER A 232 -11.88 23.90 5.83
CA SER A 232 -12.53 25.19 6.09
C SER A 232 -12.88 25.92 4.80
N ILE A 233 -12.04 25.82 3.76
CA ILE A 233 -12.35 26.34 2.41
C ILE A 233 -13.65 25.71 1.88
N GLU A 234 -13.77 24.38 1.89
CA GLU A 234 -14.98 23.71 1.40
C GLU A 234 -16.21 23.98 2.28
N ARG A 235 -16.03 24.13 3.61
CA ARG A 235 -17.13 24.55 4.50
C ARG A 235 -17.60 25.96 4.16
N PHE A 236 -16.67 26.91 4.01
CA PHE A 236 -16.99 28.27 3.60
C PHE A 236 -17.67 28.29 2.23
N ALA A 237 -17.21 27.47 1.29
CA ALA A 237 -17.82 27.33 -0.04
C ALA A 237 -19.30 26.90 0.00
N SER A 238 -19.74 26.22 1.06
CA SER A 238 -21.12 25.78 1.23
C SER A 238 -22.07 26.83 1.80
N VAL A 239 -21.55 27.99 2.23
CA VAL A 239 -22.37 29.03 2.88
C VAL A 239 -23.29 29.74 1.88
N CYS A 240 -22.74 30.20 0.75
CA CYS A 240 -23.51 30.92 -0.27
C CYS A 240 -22.84 30.83 -1.65
N LYS A 241 -23.55 31.28 -2.70
CA LYS A 241 -23.04 31.32 -4.07
C LYS A 241 -21.74 32.13 -4.19
N LYS A 242 -21.64 33.30 -3.55
CA LYS A 242 -20.43 34.15 -3.59
C LYS A 242 -19.24 33.44 -2.96
N ALA A 243 -19.44 32.81 -1.79
CA ALA A 243 -18.38 32.01 -1.15
C ALA A 243 -17.94 30.85 -2.04
N ARG A 244 -18.87 30.17 -2.72
CA ARG A 244 -18.52 29.13 -3.68
C ARG A 244 -17.68 29.67 -4.84
N VAL A 245 -18.05 30.81 -5.42
CA VAL A 245 -17.28 31.43 -6.51
C VAL A 245 -15.87 31.82 -6.05
N LEU A 246 -15.74 32.49 -4.89
CA LEU A 246 -14.44 32.89 -4.35
C LEU A 246 -13.52 31.69 -4.06
N THR A 247 -14.07 30.63 -3.48
CA THR A 247 -13.29 29.42 -3.15
C THR A 247 -12.89 28.61 -4.36
N LEU A 248 -13.50 28.82 -5.54
CA LEU A 248 -13.10 28.17 -6.79
C LEU A 248 -11.90 28.85 -7.46
N ASP A 249 -11.36 29.94 -6.89
CA ASP A 249 -10.19 30.59 -7.44
C ASP A 249 -9.01 29.61 -7.62
N ARG A 250 -8.43 29.65 -8.82
CA ARG A 250 -7.39 28.73 -9.25
C ARG A 250 -6.13 28.83 -8.39
N GLN A 251 -5.76 30.03 -7.93
CA GLN A 251 -4.49 30.25 -7.24
C GLN A 251 -4.50 29.62 -5.84
N ILE A 252 -5.65 29.63 -5.18
CA ILE A 252 -5.85 28.97 -3.88
C ILE A 252 -5.50 27.47 -4.00
N TRP A 253 -6.15 26.78 -4.94
CA TRP A 253 -5.93 25.34 -5.14
C TRP A 253 -4.56 25.02 -5.72
N ARG A 254 -4.03 25.86 -6.61
CA ARG A 254 -2.66 25.71 -7.13
C ARG A 254 -1.64 25.72 -5.99
N THR A 255 -1.77 26.65 -5.07
CA THR A 255 -0.89 26.75 -3.89
C THR A 255 -0.99 25.48 -3.03
N LEU A 256 -2.20 24.97 -2.81
CA LEU A 256 -2.42 23.71 -2.08
C LEU A 256 -1.78 22.51 -2.79
N VAL A 257 -1.95 22.38 -4.11
CA VAL A 257 -1.35 21.30 -4.90
C VAL A 257 0.17 21.34 -4.81
N VAL A 258 0.78 22.51 -5.05
CA VAL A 258 2.24 22.69 -5.01
C VAL A 258 2.83 22.43 -3.62
N LYS A 259 2.10 22.78 -2.55
CA LYS A 259 2.52 22.52 -1.16
C LYS A 259 2.37 21.05 -0.77
N THR A 260 1.32 20.38 -1.26
CA THR A 260 0.96 19.01 -0.87
C THR A 260 1.78 17.96 -1.59
N TYR A 261 1.92 18.12 -2.91
CA TYR A 261 2.56 17.14 -3.78
C TYR A 261 4.05 17.47 -3.95
N ARG A 262 4.79 17.26 -2.86
CA ARG A 262 6.26 17.33 -2.81
C ARG A 262 6.82 15.92 -2.60
N PRO A 263 8.11 15.67 -2.90
CA PRO A 263 8.75 14.43 -2.48
C PRO A 263 8.55 14.19 -0.98
N PRO A 264 8.21 12.94 -0.56
CA PRO A 264 8.17 11.71 -1.35
C PRO A 264 6.78 11.31 -1.89
N GLN A 265 5.79 12.22 -1.89
CA GLN A 265 4.47 11.93 -2.47
C GLN A 265 4.49 11.78 -3.98
N ILE A 266 5.35 12.58 -4.62
CA ILE A 266 5.63 12.53 -6.05
C ILE A 266 7.14 12.70 -6.21
N ALA A 267 7.74 11.91 -7.11
CA ALA A 267 9.17 11.94 -7.35
C ALA A 267 9.64 13.29 -7.91
N ASP A 268 8.92 13.83 -8.89
CA ASP A 268 9.27 15.09 -9.57
C ASP A 268 8.04 15.90 -9.97
N TYR A 269 8.20 17.23 -10.04
CA TYR A 269 7.14 18.15 -10.46
C TYR A 269 6.69 17.91 -11.90
N ASP A 270 7.59 17.45 -12.79
CA ASP A 270 7.25 17.13 -14.18
C ASP A 270 6.19 16.02 -14.28
N SER A 271 6.15 15.11 -13.31
CA SER A 271 5.10 14.08 -13.21
C SER A 271 3.71 14.66 -12.94
N MET A 272 3.61 15.90 -12.46
CA MET A 272 2.35 16.58 -12.19
C MET A 272 1.71 17.17 -13.46
N VAL A 273 2.50 17.55 -14.46
CA VAL A 273 2.01 18.16 -15.71
C VAL A 273 0.93 17.32 -16.40
N PRO A 274 1.13 16.00 -16.66
CA PRO A 274 0.09 15.18 -17.30
C PRO A 274 -1.16 15.01 -16.42
N ILE A 275 -1.01 15.05 -15.09
CA ILE A 275 -2.14 14.95 -14.15
C ILE A 275 -2.99 16.23 -14.22
N ILE A 276 -2.36 17.39 -14.21
CA ILE A 276 -3.04 18.70 -14.32
C ILE A 276 -3.76 18.81 -15.67
N GLN A 277 -3.13 18.35 -16.75
CA GLN A 277 -3.75 18.33 -18.09
C GLN A 277 -4.99 17.42 -18.13
N ARG A 278 -4.92 16.21 -17.55
CA ARG A 278 -6.07 15.29 -17.44
C ARG A 278 -7.24 15.89 -16.67
N CYS A 279 -6.95 16.73 -15.68
CA CYS A 279 -7.95 17.46 -14.90
C CYS A 279 -8.35 18.81 -15.53
N ALA A 280 -8.05 19.05 -16.81
CA ALA A 280 -8.43 20.28 -17.54
C ALA A 280 -7.98 21.58 -16.84
N LEU A 281 -6.78 21.56 -16.23
CA LEU A 281 -6.23 22.69 -15.44
C LEU A 281 -7.04 23.07 -14.20
N ASP A 282 -7.98 22.22 -13.75
CA ASP A 282 -8.70 22.39 -12.48
C ASP A 282 -7.85 21.84 -11.31
N TYR A 283 -7.18 22.74 -10.61
CA TYR A 283 -6.33 22.40 -9.46
C TYR A 283 -7.13 21.89 -8.27
N ARG A 284 -8.41 22.26 -8.13
CA ARG A 284 -9.27 21.72 -7.07
C ARG A 284 -9.51 20.25 -7.33
N ARG A 285 -9.84 19.89 -8.57
CA ARG A 285 -10.02 18.51 -8.99
C ARG A 285 -8.75 17.69 -8.81
N VAL A 286 -7.60 18.22 -9.23
CA VAL A 286 -6.29 17.59 -8.97
C VAL A 286 -6.08 17.36 -7.48
N TYR A 287 -6.35 18.37 -6.64
CA TYR A 287 -6.20 18.24 -5.19
C TYR A 287 -7.10 17.14 -4.60
N ILE A 288 -8.32 16.96 -5.10
CA ILE A 288 -9.26 15.95 -4.60
C ILE A 288 -8.93 14.56 -5.13
N GLU A 289 -8.75 14.41 -6.44
CA GLU A 289 -8.67 13.11 -7.11
C GLU A 289 -7.28 12.48 -7.12
N GLN A 290 -6.22 13.28 -6.97
CA GLN A 290 -4.87 12.72 -6.95
C GLN A 290 -4.60 12.01 -5.60
N PRO A 291 -4.08 10.77 -5.61
CA PRO A 291 -3.67 10.06 -4.40
C PRO A 291 -2.67 10.86 -3.58
N ARG A 292 -2.92 10.98 -2.26
CA ARG A 292 -1.99 11.61 -1.32
C ARG A 292 -1.99 10.95 0.04
N VAL A 293 -0.81 10.77 0.61
CA VAL A 293 -0.64 10.38 2.01
C VAL A 293 -0.86 11.60 2.89
N ARG A 294 -1.65 11.42 3.95
CA ARG A 294 -1.89 12.48 4.93
C ARG A 294 -0.82 12.47 6.02
N LEU A 295 -0.26 13.65 6.26
CA LEU A 295 0.83 13.85 7.23
C LEU A 295 0.33 14.49 8.54
N ASP A 296 -0.93 14.97 8.57
CA ASP A 296 -1.57 15.66 9.69
C ASP A 296 -2.21 14.70 10.71
N GLY A 297 -1.72 13.47 10.81
CA GLY A 297 -2.33 12.44 11.63
C GLY A 297 -1.60 11.12 11.61
N VAL A 298 -2.34 10.05 11.92
CA VAL A 298 -1.84 8.69 12.05
C VAL A 298 -2.82 7.71 11.42
N TYR A 299 -2.29 6.68 10.77
CA TYR A 299 -3.06 5.58 10.21
C TYR A 299 -3.08 4.45 11.23
N ILE A 300 -4.26 3.95 11.61
CA ILE A 300 -4.45 2.98 12.69
C ILE A 300 -5.19 1.75 12.16
N ALA A 301 -4.63 0.56 12.38
CA ALA A 301 -5.32 -0.71 12.15
C ALA A 301 -5.59 -1.39 13.49
N THR A 302 -6.87 -1.53 13.85
CA THR A 302 -7.30 -2.32 15.01
C THR A 302 -7.47 -3.76 14.59
N CYS A 303 -6.67 -4.65 15.18
CA CYS A 303 -6.58 -6.06 14.82
C CYS A 303 -6.94 -6.92 16.03
N HIS A 304 -7.54 -8.08 15.76
CA HIS A 304 -7.88 -9.03 16.80
C HIS A 304 -7.53 -10.44 16.33
N TYR A 305 -7.03 -11.26 17.24
CA TYR A 305 -6.88 -12.70 17.01
C TYR A 305 -7.32 -13.48 18.23
N VAL A 306 -7.80 -14.70 18.00
CA VAL A 306 -8.17 -15.61 19.08
C VAL A 306 -6.98 -16.51 19.38
N ARG A 307 -6.54 -16.49 20.64
CA ARG A 307 -5.51 -17.40 21.16
C ARG A 307 -6.18 -18.42 22.07
N PRO A 308 -5.96 -19.73 21.91
CA PRO A 308 -6.41 -20.70 22.89
C PRO A 308 -5.72 -20.42 24.23
N GLY A 309 -6.52 -20.32 25.29
CA GLY A 309 -6.04 -20.23 26.67
C GLY A 309 -5.58 -21.60 27.17
N LEU A 310 -4.78 -21.62 28.24
CA LEU A 310 -4.56 -22.85 28.99
C LEU A 310 -5.75 -23.10 29.91
N SER A 311 -6.33 -24.29 29.82
CA SER A 311 -7.28 -24.81 30.81
C SER A 311 -6.77 -26.16 31.31
N GLU A 312 -6.92 -26.41 32.60
CA GLU A 312 -6.61 -27.72 33.20
C GLU A 312 -7.66 -28.77 32.82
N ASN A 313 -8.89 -28.33 32.52
CA ASN A 313 -10.01 -29.19 32.17
C ASN A 313 -10.16 -29.32 30.66
N SER A 314 -9.99 -30.54 30.12
CA SER A 314 -10.13 -30.83 28.67
C SER A 314 -11.53 -30.59 28.10
N TRP A 315 -12.57 -30.48 28.95
CA TRP A 315 -13.93 -30.12 28.55
C TRP A 315 -14.21 -28.61 28.53
N VAL A 316 -13.29 -27.79 29.02
CA VAL A 316 -13.43 -26.32 29.04
C VAL A 316 -12.35 -25.71 28.18
N ASN A 317 -12.70 -25.28 26.97
CA ASN A 317 -11.78 -24.57 26.09
C ASN A 317 -11.91 -23.06 26.31
N VAL A 318 -11.01 -22.46 27.08
CA VAL A 318 -10.95 -21.00 27.23
C VAL A 318 -10.28 -20.41 25.99
N SER A 319 -10.87 -19.40 25.39
CA SER A 319 -10.31 -18.68 24.24
C SER A 319 -10.15 -17.20 24.58
N HIS A 320 -8.96 -16.65 24.39
CA HIS A 320 -8.67 -15.24 24.62
C HIS A 320 -8.76 -14.47 23.31
N LEU A 321 -9.61 -13.44 23.26
CA LEU A 321 -9.62 -12.48 22.17
C LEU A 321 -8.56 -11.42 22.46
N ILE A 322 -7.44 -11.46 21.74
CA ILE A 322 -6.35 -10.50 21.90
C ILE A 322 -6.55 -9.35 20.93
N THR A 323 -6.60 -8.13 21.45
CA THR A 323 -6.62 -6.91 20.64
C THR A 323 -5.24 -6.30 20.55
N TYR A 324 -4.85 -5.85 19.36
CA TYR A 324 -3.63 -5.08 19.16
C TYR A 324 -3.85 -4.02 18.09
N HIS A 325 -3.04 -2.96 18.15
CA HIS A 325 -3.12 -1.84 17.24
C HIS A 325 -1.81 -1.70 16.47
N ARG A 326 -1.92 -1.39 15.19
CA ARG A 326 -0.77 -0.97 14.36
C ARG A 326 -0.94 0.48 13.98
N TYR A 327 0.13 1.24 14.12
CA TYR A 327 0.16 2.67 13.82
C TYR A 327 1.18 2.94 12.74
N LEU A 328 0.80 3.72 11.74
CA LEU A 328 1.70 4.30 10.74
C LEU A 328 1.61 5.82 10.82
N ARG A 329 2.74 6.47 11.07
CA ARG A 329 2.86 7.94 11.03
C ARG A 329 3.90 8.33 9.99
N PHE A 330 3.46 9.15 9.03
CA PHE A 330 4.27 9.62 7.92
C PHE A 330 4.75 11.05 8.15
N PHE A 331 5.99 11.33 7.75
CA PHE A 331 6.61 12.64 7.90
C PHE A 331 6.96 13.27 6.53
N PRO A 332 6.98 14.61 6.42
CA PRO A 332 7.29 15.31 5.16
C PRO A 332 8.70 15.03 4.61
N ASN A 333 9.66 14.68 5.46
CA ASN A 333 11.03 14.34 5.07
C ASN A 333 11.16 12.93 4.49
N GLY A 334 10.05 12.20 4.35
CA GLY A 334 10.02 10.83 3.85
C GLY A 334 10.32 9.75 4.88
N GLN A 335 10.39 10.09 6.16
CA GLN A 335 10.45 9.09 7.23
C GLN A 335 9.05 8.58 7.61
N VAL A 336 8.99 7.35 8.10
CA VAL A 336 7.78 6.72 8.62
C VAL A 336 8.06 6.01 9.93
N LEU A 337 7.12 6.11 10.87
CA LEU A 337 7.09 5.29 12.09
C LEU A 337 6.03 4.21 11.91
N SER A 338 6.42 2.96 12.16
CA SER A 338 5.53 1.81 12.25
C SER A 338 5.58 1.23 13.65
N LEU A 339 4.46 1.25 14.38
CA LEU A 339 4.39 0.74 15.74
C LEU A 339 3.35 -0.35 15.85
N LEU A 340 3.77 -1.50 16.38
CA LEU A 340 2.88 -2.56 16.86
C LEU A 340 2.72 -2.42 18.38
N ALA A 341 1.53 -2.04 18.84
CA ALA A 341 1.20 -1.94 20.26
C ALA A 341 0.11 -2.95 20.65
N ASN A 342 0.27 -3.57 21.82
CA ASN A 342 -0.72 -4.47 22.39
C ASN A 342 -1.83 -3.67 23.12
N GLU A 343 -2.86 -4.38 23.59
CA GLU A 343 -4.01 -3.82 24.33
C GLU A 343 -3.64 -3.01 25.59
N GLU A 344 -2.47 -3.28 26.19
CA GLU A 344 -1.97 -2.54 27.36
C GLU A 344 -1.79 -1.04 27.10
N HIS A 345 -1.59 -0.64 25.85
CA HIS A 345 -1.41 0.75 25.46
C HIS A 345 -2.59 1.23 24.62
N SER A 346 -3.48 1.99 25.25
CA SER A 346 -4.62 2.58 24.54
C SER A 346 -4.16 3.57 23.45
N PRO A 347 -4.88 3.69 22.32
CA PRO A 347 -4.54 4.66 21.28
C PRO A 347 -4.42 6.10 21.79
N GLN A 348 -5.21 6.48 22.80
CA GLN A 348 -5.17 7.82 23.39
C GLN A 348 -3.83 8.12 24.08
N GLN A 349 -3.17 7.11 24.65
CA GLN A 349 -1.85 7.24 25.28
C GLN A 349 -0.72 7.17 24.25
N VAL A 350 -0.82 6.29 23.25
CA VAL A 350 0.22 6.07 22.25
C VAL A 350 0.34 7.24 21.28
N ILE A 351 -0.80 7.77 20.80
CA ILE A 351 -0.81 8.78 19.74
C ILE A 351 0.02 10.01 20.12
N PRO A 352 -0.13 10.67 21.29
CA PRO A 352 0.69 11.82 21.64
C PRO A 352 2.21 11.55 21.69
N LEU A 353 2.60 10.30 21.98
CA LEU A 353 3.98 9.88 22.17
C LEU A 353 4.66 9.46 20.86
N LEU A 354 3.91 9.22 19.79
CA LEU A 354 4.39 8.66 18.51
C LEU A 354 5.24 9.66 17.70
N LYS A 355 6.29 10.19 18.31
CA LYS A 355 7.30 11.10 17.74
C LYS A 355 8.58 10.32 17.40
N TYR A 356 9.47 10.92 16.62
CA TYR A 356 10.75 10.31 16.23
C TYR A 356 11.65 9.96 17.43
N THR A 357 11.45 10.61 18.58
CA THR A 357 12.20 10.38 19.81
C THR A 357 11.73 9.15 20.59
N LEU A 358 10.57 8.60 20.24
CA LEU A 358 10.03 7.43 20.93
C LEU A 358 10.97 6.24 20.74
N ARG A 359 11.25 5.53 21.84
CA ARG A 359 11.98 4.26 21.83
C ARG A 359 11.13 3.30 22.62
N MET A 360 10.51 2.34 21.93
CA MET A 360 9.68 1.32 22.56
C MET A 360 9.72 0.03 21.73
N LYS A 361 9.45 -1.09 22.40
CA LYS A 361 9.37 -2.40 21.72
C LYS A 361 8.27 -2.38 20.67
N GLY A 362 8.57 -2.92 19.49
CA GLY A 362 7.62 -2.98 18.37
C GLY A 362 7.56 -1.69 17.53
N LEU A 363 8.41 -0.71 17.82
CA LEU A 363 8.59 0.49 17.00
C LEU A 363 9.63 0.24 15.92
N PHE A 364 9.28 0.59 14.68
CA PHE A 364 10.18 0.58 13.52
C PHE A 364 10.22 1.98 12.91
N LEU A 365 11.40 2.37 12.47
CA LEU A 365 11.65 3.60 11.72
C LEU A 365 12.11 3.20 10.32
N GLY A 366 11.57 3.83 9.29
CA GLY A 366 12.02 3.63 7.91
C GLY A 366 11.69 4.80 7.02
N HIS A 367 11.67 4.57 5.72
CA HIS A 367 11.34 5.55 4.70
C HIS A 367 10.04 5.20 3.98
N TRP A 368 9.37 6.21 3.43
CA TRP A 368 8.18 6.00 2.60
C TRP A 368 8.23 6.79 1.31
N LYS A 369 7.58 6.25 0.29
CA LYS A 369 7.28 6.94 -0.98
C LYS A 369 5.94 6.49 -1.54
N LEU A 370 5.28 7.37 -2.27
CA LEU A 370 4.03 7.07 -2.96
C LEU A 370 4.30 6.91 -4.46
N ILE A 371 3.91 5.76 -5.02
CA ILE A 371 4.01 5.48 -6.45
C ILE A 371 2.62 5.09 -6.94
N GLY A 372 2.03 5.94 -7.77
CA GLY A 372 0.63 5.78 -8.19
C GLY A 372 -0.32 5.82 -6.98
N THR A 373 -0.91 4.67 -6.65
CA THR A 373 -1.76 4.48 -5.47
C THR A 373 -1.13 3.62 -4.39
N THR A 374 0.12 3.20 -4.55
CA THR A 374 0.79 2.30 -3.61
C THR A 374 1.84 3.04 -2.81
N VAL A 375 1.72 2.97 -1.49
CA VAL A 375 2.69 3.51 -0.55
C VAL A 375 3.67 2.42 -0.21
N HIS A 376 4.94 2.65 -0.54
CA HIS A 376 6.03 1.74 -0.25
C HIS A 376 6.77 2.23 0.98
N LEU A 377 6.94 1.34 1.96
CA LEU A 377 7.77 1.56 3.13
C LEU A 377 9.02 0.68 2.97
N SER A 378 10.19 1.28 3.11
CA SER A 378 11.48 0.61 3.07
C SER A 378 12.26 0.85 4.34
N ASP A 379 13.28 0.01 4.56
CA ASP A 379 14.26 0.19 5.62
C ASP A 379 13.62 0.31 7.01
N LEU A 380 12.53 -0.44 7.26
CA LEU A 380 11.91 -0.47 8.58
C LEU A 380 12.83 -1.22 9.56
N VAL A 381 13.65 -0.45 10.27
CA VAL A 381 14.60 -0.92 11.28
C VAL A 381 13.96 -0.81 12.66
N ASP A 382 14.19 -1.81 13.50
CA ASP A 382 13.73 -1.80 14.90
C ASP A 382 14.38 -0.63 15.66
N ALA A 383 13.53 0.32 16.07
CA ALA A 383 13.89 1.52 16.81
C ALA A 383 13.62 1.39 18.31
N SER A 384 13.50 0.17 18.84
CA SER A 384 13.31 -0.08 20.28
C SER A 384 14.54 0.23 21.15
N GLY A 385 15.66 0.62 20.54
CA GLY A 385 16.94 0.89 21.21
C GLY A 385 17.87 -0.32 21.29
N ARG A 386 17.49 -1.44 20.66
CA ARG A 386 18.31 -2.67 20.56
C ARG A 386 19.41 -2.59 19.50
N PHE A 387 19.24 -1.73 18.51
CA PHE A 387 20.14 -1.56 17.38
C PHE A 387 20.49 -0.08 17.24
N GLU A 388 21.73 0.22 16.85
CA GLU A 388 22.10 1.57 16.43
C GLU A 388 21.34 1.92 15.16
N LEU A 389 20.62 3.04 15.19
CA LEU A 389 19.96 3.57 13.99
C LEU A 389 21.05 4.13 13.06
N PRO A 390 21.01 3.82 11.75
CA PRO A 390 21.90 4.49 10.80
C PRO A 390 21.64 6.00 10.88
N LEU A 391 22.65 6.76 11.30
CA LEU A 391 22.56 8.21 11.31
C LEU A 391 22.45 8.70 9.85
N PRO A 392 21.61 9.72 9.57
CA PRO A 392 21.53 10.30 8.24
C PRO A 392 22.83 11.06 7.95
N GLY A 393 23.82 10.41 7.32
CA GLY A 393 25.08 11.04 6.96
C GLY A 393 26.29 10.12 6.73
N ASP A 394 26.27 8.87 7.21
CA ASP A 394 27.45 7.98 7.12
C ASP A 394 27.57 7.30 5.74
N ASN A 395 27.79 8.11 4.73
CA ASN A 395 28.51 7.67 3.55
C ASN A 395 30.01 7.90 3.80
N ASN A 396 30.69 6.80 4.15
CA ASN A 396 32.08 6.48 3.83
C ASN A 396 33.18 6.68 4.91
N VAL A 397 34.10 5.69 4.88
CA VAL A 397 35.47 5.62 5.42
C VAL A 397 35.66 5.10 6.85
N SER A 398 36.28 3.92 6.90
CA SER A 398 36.89 3.28 8.06
C SER A 398 37.95 4.17 8.71
N THR A 399 37.78 4.49 9.99
CA THR A 399 38.90 4.86 10.87
C THR A 399 38.76 4.11 12.19
N PRO A 400 39.82 3.44 12.69
CA PRO A 400 39.77 2.74 13.97
C PRO A 400 39.86 3.76 15.11
N PRO A 401 39.09 3.63 16.20
CA PRO A 401 39.17 4.57 17.31
C PRO A 401 40.30 4.21 18.27
N THR A 402 41.25 5.13 18.41
CA THR A 402 42.25 5.15 19.48
C THR A 402 41.73 5.91 20.71
N HIS A 403 41.77 5.23 21.86
CA HIS A 403 41.79 5.67 23.26
C HIS A 403 40.60 5.30 24.16
N PRO A 404 40.86 4.70 25.35
CA PRO A 404 39.84 4.25 26.29
C PRO A 404 39.62 5.27 27.41
N THR A 405 38.35 5.56 27.73
CA THR A 405 37.99 6.16 29.03
C THR A 405 36.77 5.45 29.59
N SER A 406 36.94 4.93 30.78
CA SER A 406 36.06 4.02 31.52
C SER A 406 34.94 4.73 32.28
N SER A 407 33.69 4.23 32.17
CA SER A 407 32.83 3.96 33.34
C SER A 407 31.54 3.19 32.99
N SER A 408 31.37 2.06 33.70
CA SER A 408 30.14 1.32 34.05
C SER A 408 29.30 0.61 32.97
N THR A 409 29.64 -0.67 32.76
CA THR A 409 28.76 -1.85 32.87
C THR A 409 27.37 -1.86 32.22
N LEU A 410 27.32 -2.37 30.99
CA LEU A 410 26.48 -3.51 30.59
C LEU A 410 27.04 -4.07 29.28
N ALA A 411 27.50 -5.31 29.31
CA ALA A 411 27.97 -6.03 28.13
C ALA A 411 26.76 -6.37 27.23
N SER A 412 26.71 -5.79 26.04
CA SER A 412 26.12 -6.41 24.85
C SER A 412 26.72 -5.70 23.63
N GLY A 413 27.47 -6.43 22.81
CA GLY A 413 28.02 -5.89 21.57
C GLY A 413 26.93 -5.23 20.74
N SER A 414 27.18 -4.01 20.28
CA SER A 414 26.27 -3.26 19.40
C SER A 414 26.08 -4.05 18.11
N ALA A 415 25.02 -4.86 18.07
CA ALA A 415 24.70 -5.66 16.90
C ALA A 415 24.10 -4.73 15.85
N ARG A 416 24.65 -4.74 14.63
CA ARG A 416 23.93 -4.16 13.48
C ARG A 416 22.68 -4.99 13.20
N ALA A 417 21.57 -4.34 12.86
CA ALA A 417 20.38 -5.04 12.42
C ALA A 417 20.72 -5.90 11.21
N ARG A 418 20.37 -7.20 11.23
CA ARG A 418 20.62 -8.12 10.10
C ARG A 418 19.50 -8.10 9.07
N TYR A 419 18.30 -7.74 9.51
CA TYR A 419 17.10 -7.72 8.69
C TYR A 419 16.41 -6.36 8.84
N VAL A 420 15.87 -5.86 7.74
CA VAL A 420 14.91 -4.76 7.71
C VAL A 420 13.58 -5.26 7.18
N PHE A 421 12.51 -4.53 7.47
CA PHE A 421 11.22 -4.84 6.87
C PHE A 421 10.88 -3.87 5.74
N ALA A 422 10.13 -4.37 4.77
CA ALA A 422 9.52 -3.60 3.71
C ALA A 422 8.01 -3.86 3.72
N MET A 423 7.21 -2.85 3.38
CA MET A 423 5.76 -2.96 3.34
C MET A 423 5.21 -2.23 2.11
N ALA A 424 4.29 -2.85 1.40
CA ALA A 424 3.50 -2.21 0.35
C ALA A 424 2.06 -2.05 0.81
N LEU A 425 1.50 -0.84 0.65
CA LEU A 425 0.16 -0.49 1.08
C LEU A 425 -0.61 0.15 -0.08
N THR A 426 -1.77 -0.39 -0.45
CA THR A 426 -2.67 0.28 -1.39
C THR A 426 -3.43 1.41 -0.67
N LEU A 427 -3.24 2.65 -1.11
CA LEU A 427 -3.92 3.84 -0.61
C LEU A 427 -5.28 4.01 -1.30
N ARG A 428 -6.34 4.17 -0.50
CA ARG A 428 -7.72 4.34 -0.97
C ARG A 428 -8.40 5.55 -0.33
N SER A 429 -9.30 6.16 -1.10
CA SER A 429 -10.13 7.28 -0.65
C SER A 429 -11.56 6.82 -0.36
N ARG A 430 -12.04 7.00 0.88
CA ARG A 430 -13.44 6.74 1.24
C ARG A 430 -14.01 7.82 2.17
N PRO A 431 -14.88 8.74 1.69
CA PRO A 431 -15.24 9.05 0.30
C PRO A 431 -14.08 9.66 -0.53
N LEU A 432 -14.33 9.96 -1.82
CA LEU A 432 -13.38 10.62 -2.72
C LEU A 432 -12.77 11.88 -2.08
N GLY A 433 -11.47 12.11 -2.28
CA GLY A 433 -10.75 13.25 -1.73
C GLY A 433 -10.22 13.12 -0.30
N ARG A 434 -10.63 12.10 0.46
CA ARG A 434 -10.17 11.91 1.85
C ARG A 434 -8.85 11.17 1.99
N TRP A 435 -8.55 10.21 1.10
CA TRP A 435 -7.34 9.38 1.13
C TRP A 435 -6.98 8.86 2.53
N ASN A 436 -7.97 8.20 3.14
CA ASN A 436 -8.02 7.88 4.58
C ASN A 436 -7.95 6.39 4.90
N LYS A 437 -7.75 5.52 3.91
CA LYS A 437 -7.67 4.08 4.11
C LYS A 437 -6.42 3.51 3.42
N MET A 438 -5.69 2.65 4.10
CA MET A 438 -4.58 1.88 3.51
C MET A 438 -4.80 0.39 3.76
N ASP A 439 -4.60 -0.43 2.73
CA ASP A 439 -4.70 -1.88 2.82
C ASP A 439 -3.33 -2.50 2.55
N ILE A 440 -2.90 -3.44 3.39
CA ILE A 440 -1.60 -4.11 3.25
C ILE A 440 -1.65 -5.03 2.04
N GLU A 441 -0.70 -4.86 1.13
CA GLU A 441 -0.51 -5.67 -0.07
C GLU A 441 0.63 -6.68 0.13
N SER A 442 1.77 -6.23 0.65
CA SER A 442 2.88 -7.10 1.04
C SER A 442 3.54 -6.62 2.34
N TYR A 443 4.15 -7.56 3.05
CA TYR A 443 5.03 -7.29 4.17
C TYR A 443 6.16 -8.30 4.13
N ASP A 444 7.38 -7.82 3.98
CA ASP A 444 8.53 -8.65 3.63
C ASP A 444 9.69 -8.34 4.58
N SER A 445 10.43 -9.37 4.96
CA SER A 445 11.72 -9.22 5.65
C SER A 445 12.84 -9.29 4.62
N VAL A 446 13.79 -8.37 4.71
CA VAL A 446 14.91 -8.23 3.79
C VAL A 446 16.20 -8.37 4.57
N ASN A 447 17.03 -9.35 4.22
CA ASN A 447 18.36 -9.48 4.79
C ASN A 447 19.27 -8.36 4.25
N ILE A 448 19.94 -7.61 5.13
CA ILE A 448 20.77 -6.47 4.73
C ILE A 448 22.04 -6.92 4.00
N GLU A 449 22.62 -8.07 4.38
CA GLU A 449 23.88 -8.56 3.81
C GLU A 449 23.66 -9.28 2.48
N THR A 450 22.65 -10.14 2.39
CA THR A 450 22.41 -10.96 1.20
C THR A 450 21.41 -10.32 0.22
N GLY A 451 20.58 -9.39 0.70
CA GLY A 451 19.48 -8.81 -0.05
C GLY A 451 18.29 -9.76 -0.23
N ASP A 452 18.29 -10.93 0.41
CA ASP A 452 17.22 -11.90 0.24
C ASP A 452 15.91 -11.41 0.88
N VAL A 453 14.83 -11.52 0.12
CA VAL A 453 13.49 -11.07 0.51
C VAL A 453 12.64 -12.28 0.87
N ASN A 454 12.19 -12.34 2.12
CA ASN A 454 11.33 -13.39 2.63
C ASN A 454 9.96 -12.79 3.03
N PRO A 455 8.86 -13.20 2.38
CA PRO A 455 7.54 -12.69 2.68
C PRO A 455 7.07 -13.12 4.06
N VAL A 456 6.56 -12.17 4.84
CA VAL A 456 5.94 -12.42 6.13
C VAL A 456 4.47 -12.74 5.90
N ALA A 457 4.01 -13.87 6.44
CA ALA A 457 2.64 -14.33 6.25
C ALA A 457 1.63 -13.32 6.82
N LEU A 458 0.80 -12.76 5.94
CA LEU A 458 -0.27 -11.82 6.25
C LEU A 458 -1.56 -12.59 6.57
N LYS A 459 -1.89 -12.78 7.85
CA LYS A 459 -3.09 -13.54 8.27
C LYS A 459 -4.11 -12.60 8.90
N HIS A 460 -5.26 -12.43 8.24
CA HIS A 460 -6.38 -11.60 8.69
C HIS A 460 -6.04 -10.11 8.86
N GLU A 461 -5.34 -9.54 7.90
CA GLU A 461 -4.89 -8.15 7.96
C GLU A 461 -6.05 -7.16 7.90
N ARG A 462 -6.20 -6.37 8.96
CA ARG A 462 -7.15 -5.25 8.99
C ARG A 462 -6.52 -4.03 8.31
N PRO A 463 -7.31 -3.24 7.56
CA PRO A 463 -6.82 -2.02 6.95
C PRO A 463 -6.51 -0.96 7.99
N PHE A 464 -5.61 -0.06 7.63
CA PHE A 464 -5.38 1.15 8.41
C PHE A 464 -6.39 2.23 8.03
N TRP A 465 -6.93 2.90 9.05
CA TRP A 465 -7.80 4.05 8.92
C TRP A 465 -7.11 5.30 9.47
N PHE A 466 -7.21 6.39 8.71
CA PHE A 466 -6.62 7.66 9.10
C PHE A 466 -7.40 8.33 10.24
N SER A 467 -6.67 8.76 11.27
CA SER A 467 -7.14 9.61 12.36
C SER A 467 -6.37 10.92 12.38
N LYS A 468 -7.08 12.05 12.34
CA LYS A 468 -6.47 13.39 12.37
C LYS A 468 -6.00 13.72 13.79
N VAL A 469 -4.79 14.24 13.94
CA VAL A 469 -4.22 14.57 15.25
C VAL A 469 -3.83 16.04 15.28
N ARG A 470 -4.51 16.85 16.11
CA ARG A 470 -4.32 18.31 16.15
C ARG A 470 -2.90 18.72 16.56
N SER A 471 -2.23 17.96 17.41
CA SER A 471 -0.85 18.25 17.81
C SER A 471 0.17 17.98 16.71
N TYR A 472 -0.22 17.40 15.58
CA TYR A 472 0.67 17.06 14.46
C TYR A 472 0.62 18.08 13.33
N THR A 473 -0.37 18.96 13.32
CA THR A 473 -0.37 20.11 12.43
C THR A 473 0.69 21.09 12.92
N VAL A 474 1.81 21.14 12.20
CA VAL A 474 2.85 22.18 12.33
C VAL A 474 2.41 23.42 11.57
#